data_AF-A0A354FW43-F1
#
_entry.id   AF-A0A354FW43-F1
#
_cell.length_a   1.000
_cell.length_b   1.000
_cell.length_c   1.000
_cell.angle_alpha   90.00
_cell.angle_beta   90.00
_cell.angle_gamma   90.00
#
_symmetry.space_group_name_H-M   'P 1'
#
loop_
_entity.id
_entity.type
_entity.pdbx_description
1 polymer ?
#
loop_
_entity_poly.entity_id
_entity_poly.type
_entity_poly.pdbx_seq_one_letter_code
_entity_poly.pdbx_strand_id
1 'polypeptide(L)' 'VLFPAARKGLNPEEVTIAEVLKKQNYSTMCIGKWHLGDHPDFMPTNHGFDHYFGIPYSNDMNRKEVPLPLVRDL' A
#
# COMPACT_ATOMS: atom_id res chain seq x y z
N VAL A 1 -12.02 -4.09 -0.40
CA VAL A 1 -11.16 -3.76 -1.57
C VAL A 1 -11.53 -2.38 -2.08
N LEU A 2 -10.53 -1.53 -2.35
CA LEU A 2 -10.72 -0.13 -2.71
C LEU A 2 -10.45 0.10 -4.20
N PHE A 3 -11.36 0.82 -4.86
CA PHE A 3 -11.20 1.17 -6.26
C PHE A 3 -10.08 2.20 -6.44
N PRO A 4 -9.36 2.17 -7.57
CA PRO A 4 -8.38 3.21 -7.91
C PRO A 4 -9.00 4.62 -7.87
N ALA A 5 -8.22 5.59 -7.41
CA ALA A 5 -8.60 7.00 -7.20
C ALA A 5 -9.78 7.21 -6.22
N ALA A 6 -10.07 6.23 -5.36
CA ALA A 6 -11.02 6.43 -4.29
C ALA A 6 -10.46 7.41 -3.27
N ARG A 7 -11.28 8.36 -2.81
CA ARG A 7 -10.91 9.35 -1.78
C ARG A 7 -10.73 8.77 -0.36
N LYS A 8 -10.70 7.45 -0.23
CA LYS A 8 -10.58 6.73 1.05
C LYS A 8 -9.50 5.66 0.92
N GLY A 9 -8.83 5.38 2.03
CA GLY A 9 -7.82 4.33 2.16
C GLY A 9 -7.94 3.59 3.48
N LEU A 10 -6.88 2.88 3.85
CA LEU A 10 -6.70 2.36 5.20
C LEU A 10 -6.74 3.54 6.17
N ASN A 11 -7.57 3.42 7.21
CA ASN A 11 -7.63 4.44 8.25
C ASN A 11 -6.26 4.50 8.98
N PRO A 12 -5.61 5.67 9.10
CA PRO A 12 -4.34 5.80 9.81
C PRO A 12 -4.38 5.41 11.29
N GLU A 13 -5.57 5.29 11.89
CA GLU A 13 -5.73 4.80 13.27
C GLU A 13 -5.71 3.26 13.38
N GLU A 14 -5.80 2.54 12.26
CA GLU A 14 -5.70 1.08 12.25
C GLU A 14 -4.26 0.63 12.41
N VAL A 15 -4.04 -0.37 13.26
CA VAL A 15 -2.70 -0.90 13.54
C VAL A 15 -2.40 -2.10 12.65
N THR A 16 -1.37 -2.01 11.82
CA THR A 16 -0.93 -3.13 10.97
C THR A 16 0.07 -4.03 11.69
N ILE A 17 0.24 -5.25 11.16
CA ILE A 17 1.29 -6.17 11.63
C ILE A 17 2.69 -5.57 11.48
N ALA A 18 2.94 -4.76 10.44
CA ALA A 18 4.24 -4.13 10.23
C ALA A 18 4.57 -3.15 11.36
N GLU A 19 3.60 -2.36 11.82
CA GLU A 19 3.79 -1.45 12.96
C GLU A 19 4.04 -2.20 14.27
N VAL A 20 3.34 -3.31 14.50
CA VAL A 20 3.56 -4.16 15.68
C VAL A 20 4.97 -4.76 15.66
N LEU A 21 5.40 -5.31 14.52
CA LEU A 21 6.71 -5.93 14.37
C LEU A 21 7.86 -4.91 14.42
N LYS A 22 7.65 -3.71 13.87
CA LYS A 22 8.64 -2.62 13.91
C LYS A 22 8.95 -2.19 15.34
N LYS A 23 7.95 -2.18 16.25
CA LYS A 23 8.16 -1.97 17.70
C LYS A 23 9.03 -3.05 18.35
N GLN A 24 9.16 -4.22 17.71
CA GLN A 24 10.03 -5.32 18.13
C GLN A 24 11.35 -5.38 17.33
N ASN A 25 11.74 -4.28 16.67
CA ASN A 25 12.97 -4.13 15.87
C ASN A 25 13.06 -5.03 14.62
N TYR A 26 11.92 -5.42 14.04
CA TYR A 26 11.91 -6.10 12.75
C TYR A 26 12.10 -5.09 11.60
N SER A 27 12.89 -5.47 10.60
CA SER A 27 12.82 -4.88 9.26
C SER A 27 11.57 -5.38 8.55
N THR A 28 10.84 -4.48 7.90
CA THR A 28 9.53 -4.76 7.32
C THR A 28 9.47 -4.34 5.85
N MET A 29 8.91 -5.20 4.99
CA MET A 29 8.76 -4.90 3.57
C MET A 29 7.44 -5.46 3.04
N CYS A 30 6.76 -4.67 2.21
CA CYS A 30 5.60 -5.10 1.45
C CYS A 30 6.02 -5.34 -0.01
N ILE A 31 5.76 -6.54 -0.55
CA ILE A 31 6.01 -6.87 -1.96
C ILE A 31 4.71 -7.31 -2.62
N GLY A 32 4.36 -6.69 -3.74
CA GLY A 32 3.19 -7.03 -4.53
C GLY A 32 2.00 -6.09 -4.34
N LYS A 33 0.79 -6.64 -4.28
CA LYS A 33 -0.43 -5.84 -4.32
C LYS A 33 -0.80 -5.26 -2.96
N TRP A 34 -1.06 -3.95 -2.90
CA TRP A 34 -1.53 -3.28 -1.68
C TRP A 34 -3.06 -3.30 -1.52
N HIS A 35 -3.78 -2.56 -2.37
CA HIS A 35 -5.25 -2.53 -2.48
C HIS A 35 -6.02 -1.92 -1.30
N LEU A 36 -5.34 -1.12 -0.46
CA LEU A 36 -5.94 -0.39 0.67
C LEU A 36 -5.87 1.14 0.49
N GLY A 37 -5.95 1.60 -0.76
CA GLY A 37 -5.88 3.01 -1.13
C GLY A 37 -4.64 3.29 -1.96
N ASP A 38 -4.77 4.13 -2.97
CA ASP A 38 -3.73 4.44 -3.96
C ASP A 38 -3.22 5.88 -3.90
N HIS A 39 -3.74 6.67 -2.96
CA HIS A 39 -3.17 7.97 -2.63
C HIS A 39 -1.93 7.82 -1.74
N PRO A 40 -0.97 8.75 -1.80
CA PRO A 40 0.27 8.70 -1.02
C PRO A 40 0.02 8.42 0.47
N ASP A 41 -0.94 9.10 1.07
CA ASP A 41 -1.28 8.99 2.51
C ASP A 41 -1.66 7.58 2.95
N PHE A 42 -2.05 6.69 2.03
CA PHE A 42 -2.50 5.34 2.31
C PHE A 42 -1.50 4.26 1.90
N MET A 43 -0.29 4.64 1.43
CA MET A 43 0.71 3.69 0.99
C MET A 43 1.28 2.84 2.14
N PRO A 44 1.80 1.62 1.86
CA PRO A 44 2.32 0.73 2.90
C PRO A 44 3.38 1.37 3.81
N THR A 45 4.19 2.29 3.28
CA THR A 45 5.24 3.00 4.03
C THR A 45 4.67 3.91 5.13
N ASN A 46 3.44 4.39 4.96
CA ASN A 46 2.69 5.13 5.98
C ASN A 46 2.03 4.22 7.04
N HIS A 47 2.12 2.90 6.86
CA HIS A 47 1.47 1.90 7.70
C HIS A 47 2.47 0.87 8.25
N GLY A 48 3.67 1.33 8.60
CA GLY A 48 4.67 0.58 9.35
C GLY A 48 5.65 -0.25 8.53
N PHE A 49 5.49 -0.36 7.21
CA PHE A 49 6.48 -1.00 6.35
C PHE A 49 7.67 -0.06 6.10
N ASP A 50 8.90 -0.56 6.21
CA ASP A 50 10.10 0.23 5.87
C ASP A 50 10.27 0.39 4.35
N HIS A 51 9.87 -0.65 3.61
CA HIS A 51 9.98 -0.69 2.16
C HIS A 51 8.70 -1.17 1.48
N TYR A 52 8.47 -0.68 0.27
CA TYR A 52 7.39 -1.13 -0.60
C TYR A 52 7.90 -1.34 -2.02
N PHE A 53 7.53 -2.47 -2.63
CA PHE A 53 7.74 -2.69 -4.06
C PHE A 53 6.53 -3.43 -4.66
N GLY A 54 5.72 -2.75 -5.45
CA GLY A 54 4.54 -3.40 -6.02
C GLY A 54 3.51 -2.48 -6.68
N ILE A 55 2.27 -2.98 -6.76
CA ILE A 55 1.15 -2.31 -7.42
C ILE A 55 0.08 -1.90 -6.41
N PRO A 56 -0.49 -0.69 -6.50
CA PRO A 56 -1.39 -0.17 -5.48
C PRO A 56 -2.79 -0.82 -5.49
N TYR A 57 -3.18 -1.50 -6.58
CA TYR A 57 -4.49 -2.13 -6.75
C TYR A 57 -4.43 -3.28 -7.78
N SER A 58 -5.54 -4.01 -7.97
CA SER A 58 -5.59 -5.14 -8.90
C SER A 58 -5.52 -4.71 -10.37
N ASN A 59 -4.90 -5.57 -11.20
CA ASN A 59 -4.79 -5.46 -12.66
C ASN A 59 -6.12 -5.20 -13.37
N ASP A 60 -7.17 -5.91 -12.97
CA ASP A 60 -8.51 -5.85 -13.55
C ASP A 60 -9.31 -4.59 -13.20
N MET A 61 -8.73 -3.65 -12.43
CA MET A 61 -9.40 -2.41 -12.01
C MET A 61 -8.90 -1.16 -12.74
N ASN A 62 -7.99 -1.33 -13.70
CA ASN A 62 -7.51 -0.22 -14.51
C ASN A 62 -8.58 0.20 -15.52
N ARG A 63 -8.90 1.50 -15.57
CA ARG A 63 -9.85 2.07 -16.55
C ARG A 63 -9.24 2.28 -17.94
N LYS A 64 -7.92 2.06 -18.09
CA LYS A 64 -7.17 2.23 -19.34
C LYS A 64 -6.26 1.03 -19.58
N GLU A 65 -6.01 0.71 -20.85
CA GLU A 65 -4.96 -0.23 -21.25
C GLU A 65 -3.57 0.43 -21.10
N VAL A 66 -3.11 0.54 -19.86
CA VAL A 66 -1.74 0.96 -19.54
C VAL A 66 -1.15 0.00 -18.51
N PRO A 67 0.17 -0.20 -18.49
CA PRO A 67 0.82 -0.91 -17.41
C PRO A 67 0.42 -0.29 -16.07
N LEU A 68 0.13 -1.14 -15.07
CA LEU A 68 -0.12 -0.65 -13.71
C LEU A 68 1.11 0.11 -13.19
N PRO A 69 0.91 1.16 -12.37
CA PRO A 69 2.03 1.86 -11.77
C PRO A 69 2.78 0.92 -10.84
N LEU A 70 4.04 0.63 -11.18
CA LEU A 70 4.97 -0.03 -10.28
C LEU A 70 5.53 1.04 -9.33
N VAL A 71 5.32 0.82 -8.04
CA VAL A 71 5.61 1.77 -6.96
C VAL A 71 6.77 1.24 -6.14
N ARG A 72 7.67 2.14 -5.72
CA ARG A 72 8.78 1.83 -4.83
C ARG A 72 8.89 2.87 -3.72
N ASP A 73 8.86 2.41 -2.47
CA ASP A 73 9.10 3.20 -1.25
C ASP A 73 8.30 4.53 -1.19
N LEU A 74 7.09 4.49 -1.75
CA LEU A 74 6.14 5.60 -1.87
C LEU A 74 5.08 5.51 -0.77
#